data_AF-A0A7M3XNN6-F1
#
_entry.id   AF-A0A7M3XNN6-F1
#
_cell.length_a   1.000
_cell.length_b   1.000
_cell.length_c   1.000
_cell.angle_alpha   90.00
_cell.angle_beta   90.00
_cell.angle_gamma   90.00
#
_symmetry.space_group_name_H-M   'P 1'
#
loop_
_entity.id
_entity.type
_entity.pdbx_description
1 polymer ?
#
loop_
_entity_poly.entity_id
_entity_poly.type
_entity_poly.pdbx_seq_one_letter_code
_entity_poly.pdbx_strand_id
1 'polypeptide(L)' 'MSEYSIGVDEAGRGPVIGPLIVCAISIPSNDYSILREIGA' A
#
# COMPACT_ATOMS: atom_id res chain seq x y z
N MET A 1 14.73 17.35 -3.16
CA MET A 1 14.16 16.35 -2.25
C MET A 1 12.93 15.80 -2.96
N SER A 2 12.84 14.48 -3.20
CA SER A 2 11.64 13.90 -3.80
C SER A 2 10.49 13.96 -2.79
N GLU A 3 9.30 14.28 -3.28
CA GLU A 3 8.07 14.15 -2.50
C GLU A 3 7.74 12.67 -2.34
N TYR A 4 7.25 12.26 -1.18
CA TYR A 4 6.84 10.88 -0.90
C TYR A 4 5.34 10.82 -0.71
N SER A 5 4.71 9.76 -1.23
CA SER A 5 3.35 9.40 -0.84
C SER A 5 3.34 8.11 -0.05
N ILE A 6 2.43 8.07 0.92
CA ILE A 6 2.22 6.93 1.80
C ILE A 6 0.79 6.44 1.60
N GLY A 7 0.66 5.17 1.22
CA GLY A 7 -0.63 4.46 1.19
C GLY A 7 -0.76 3.55 2.41
N VAL A 8 -1.95 3.45 2.99
CA VAL A 8 -2.28 2.57 4.12
C VAL A 8 -3.52 1.77 3.75
N ASP A 9 -3.50 0.47 4.00
CA ASP A 9 -4.61 -0.44 3.69
C ASP A 9 -4.65 -1.63 4.66
N GLU A 10 -5.79 -2.32 4.72
CA GLU A 10 -6.03 -3.47 5.57
C GLU A 10 -6.58 -4.70 4.82
N ALA A 11 -6.26 -5.89 5.36
CA ALA A 11 -6.82 -7.15 4.89
C ALA A 11 -7.24 -8.02 6.07
N GLY A 12 -8.37 -8.74 5.93
CA GLY A 12 -8.89 -9.62 6.97
C GLY A 12 -9.97 -9.00 7.86
N ARG A 13 -10.67 -7.94 7.41
CA ARG A 13 -11.81 -7.33 8.14
C ARG A 13 -13.04 -8.23 8.28
N GLY A 14 -13.28 -9.10 7.30
CA GLY A 14 -14.52 -9.89 7.18
C GLY A 14 -14.53 -11.29 7.85
N PRO A 15 -13.42 -12.05 7.89
CA PRO A 15 -13.39 -13.37 8.52
C PRO A 15 -13.81 -13.35 10.00
N VAL A 16 -14.50 -14.41 10.43
CA VAL A 16 -14.88 -14.61 11.85
C VAL A 16 -13.66 -14.97 12.70
N ILE A 17 -12.66 -15.62 12.09
CA ILE A 17 -11.43 -16.07 12.74
C ILE A 17 -10.23 -15.69 11.85
N GLY A 18 -9.15 -15.29 12.51
CA GLY A 18 -7.93 -14.82 11.87
C GLY A 18 -7.66 -13.34 12.22
N PRO A 19 -6.41 -12.87 12.11
CA PRO A 19 -6.08 -11.50 12.42
C PRO A 19 -6.53 -10.54 11.31
N LEU A 20 -6.86 -9.31 11.71
CA LEU A 20 -6.85 -8.16 10.80
C LEU A 20 -5.40 -7.69 10.66
N ILE A 21 -4.91 -7.56 9.43
CA ILE A 21 -3.57 -7.06 9.13
C ILE A 21 -3.69 -5.68 8.50
N VAL A 22 -2.86 -4.75 8.95
CA VAL A 22 -2.77 -3.38 8.41
C VAL A 22 -1.34 -3.16 7.94
N CYS A 23 -1.18 -2.62 6.73
CA CYS A 23 0.11 -2.35 6.11
C CYS A 23 0.16 -0.92 5.59
N ALA A 24 1.38 -0.38 5.51
CA ALA A 24 1.66 0.90 4.88
C ALA A 24 2.85 0.79 3.93
N ILE A 25 2.80 1.50 2.81
CA ILE A 25 3.91 1.61 1.86
C ILE A 25 4.20 3.08 1.57
N SER A 26 5.48 3.45 1.58
CA SER A 26 5.97 4.77 1.21
C SER A 26 6.76 4.65 -0.09
N ILE A 27 6.42 5.47 -1.08
CA ILE A 27 7.06 5.47 -2.39
C ILE A 27 7.38 6.91 -2.81
N PRO A 28 8.58 7.19 -3.35
CA PRO A 28 8.88 8.52 -3.85
C PRO A 28 8.10 8.78 -5.15
N SER A 29 7.70 10.03 -5.38
CA SER A 29 6.78 10.39 -6.46
C SER A 29 7.29 10.08 -7.86
N ASN A 30 8.60 10.00 -8.05
CA ASN A 30 9.23 9.60 -9.31
C ASN A 30 9.03 8.11 -9.65
N ASP A 31 8.68 7.27 -8.69
CA ASP A 31 8.59 5.81 -8.88
C ASP A 31 7.15 5.32 -9.08
N TYR A 32 6.17 6.23 -9.24
CA TYR A 32 4.77 5.83 -9.45
C TYR A 32 4.53 5.01 -10.73
N SER A 33 5.43 5.11 -11.72
CA SER A 33 5.34 4.24 -12.90
C SER A 33 5.47 2.77 -12.54
N ILE A 34 6.29 2.43 -11.53
CA ILE A 34 6.45 1.05 -11.04
C ILE A 34 5.11 0.51 -10.55
N LEU A 35 4.33 1.33 -9.83
CA LEU A 35 3.00 0.94 -9.34
C LEU A 35 2.05 0.60 -10.49
N ARG A 36 2.05 1.42 -11.56
CA ARG A 36 1.23 1.16 -12.75
C ARG A 36 1.67 -0.10 -13.50
N GLU A 37 2.98 -0.35 -13.58
CA GLU A 37 3.55 -1.52 -14.25
C GLU A 37 3.19 -2.83 -13.53
N ILE A 38 3.10 -2.82 -12.20
CA ILE A 38 2.66 -3.99 -11.41
C ILE A 38 1.13 -4.15 -11.35
N GLY A 39 0.37 -3.20 -11.90
CA GLY A 39 -1.09 -3.25 -11.99
C GLY A 39 -1.84 -2.67 -10.79
N ALA A 40 -1.23 -1.73 -10.06
CA ALA A 40 -1.92 -0.94 -9.05
C ALA A 40 -2.81 0.16 -9.67
#